data_AF-A0A7F8QJW5-F1
#
_entry.id   AF-A0A7F8QJW5-F1
#
_cell.length_a   1.000
_cell.length_b   1.000
_cell.length_c   1.000
_cell.angle_alpha   90.00
_cell.angle_beta   90.00
_cell.angle_gamma   90.00
#
_symmetry.space_group_name_H-M   'P 1'
#
loop_
_entity.id
_entity.type
_entity.pdbx_description
1 polymer ?
#
loop_
_entity_poly.entity_id
_entity_poly.type
_entity_poly.pdbx_seq_one_letter_code
_entity_poly.pdbx_strand_id
1 'polypeptide(L)'
;MLLTEDPQMQPVQTPFGVVTFLQIVGVCTEELHAAQQWNGQGILELLRTVPVAGGPWLITDMRRGETIFEIDPHLQQERVDKGIETDGSNLSGVSAKCAWDDLSRPPEDDEDSRSICISTQPRRLSGKDTEQIRETLRRGLEINNKPVLPPINPQRQNGFTHDRAPSRKDSLESDSSTAVIPHELVRTRQLESVHLKFNQESGALIPLCLRGRLLHGRHFTYKSITGDMAITFVSTGVEGAFATEEHPYAAHGPWLQILLTEEFVEKMLEDLEDLTSPEEFKLPKEYSWPEKKLKVSILPDVVFDSPLH
;
A
#
# COMPACT_ATOMS: atom_id res chain seq x y z
N MET A 1 21.34 -3.67 -8.39
CA MET A 1 21.71 -3.93 -9.80
C MET A 1 20.61 -3.38 -10.68
N LEU A 2 20.96 -2.83 -11.84
CA LEU A 2 20.02 -2.46 -12.91
C LEU A 2 20.26 -3.35 -14.14
N LEU A 3 19.28 -3.37 -15.06
CA LEU A 3 19.33 -4.14 -16.30
C LEU A 3 19.14 -3.19 -17.49
N THR A 4 19.97 -3.36 -18.53
CA THR A 4 19.92 -2.58 -19.77
C THR A 4 20.21 -3.47 -20.97
N GLU A 5 19.90 -3.03 -22.18
CA GLU A 5 20.37 -3.70 -23.40
C GLU A 5 21.90 -3.60 -23.50
N ASP A 6 22.54 -4.70 -23.88
CA ASP A 6 23.98 -4.74 -24.13
C ASP A 6 24.34 -3.83 -25.33
N PRO A 7 25.32 -2.91 -25.19
CA PRO A 7 25.64 -1.92 -26.21
C PRO A 7 26.35 -2.50 -27.44
N GLN A 8 26.80 -3.76 -27.39
CA GLN A 8 27.53 -4.41 -28.47
C GLN A 8 26.74 -5.56 -29.10
N MET A 9 26.03 -6.34 -28.28
CA MET A 9 25.38 -7.58 -28.70
C MET A 9 24.01 -7.31 -29.33
N GLN A 10 23.90 -7.50 -30.64
CA GLN A 10 22.63 -7.38 -31.37
C GLN A 10 21.71 -8.59 -31.11
N PRO A 11 20.37 -8.42 -31.14
CA PRO A 11 19.44 -9.54 -31.08
C PRO A 11 19.71 -10.59 -32.15
N VAL A 12 19.65 -11.87 -31.78
CA VAL A 12 19.93 -13.00 -32.68
C VAL A 12 18.65 -13.80 -32.91
N GLN A 13 18.26 -13.98 -34.18
CA GLN A 13 17.22 -14.91 -34.56
C GLN A 13 17.76 -16.35 -34.52
N THR A 14 17.09 -17.22 -33.78
CA THR A 14 17.39 -18.65 -33.71
C THR A 14 16.21 -19.47 -34.23
N PRO A 15 16.37 -20.78 -34.47
CA PRO A 15 15.25 -21.68 -34.79
C PRO A 15 14.15 -21.72 -33.72
N PHE A 16 14.43 -21.27 -32.49
CA PHE A 16 13.50 -21.30 -31.36
C PHE A 16 12.97 -19.93 -30.95
N GLY A 17 13.30 -18.87 -31.69
CA GLY A 17 12.88 -17.50 -31.40
C GLY A 17 14.04 -16.51 -31.36
N VAL A 18 13.74 -15.28 -30.96
CA VAL A 18 14.71 -14.18 -30.86
C VAL A 18 15.37 -14.22 -29.48
N VAL A 19 16.70 -14.07 -29.45
CA VAL A 19 17.50 -13.91 -28.23
C VAL A 19 17.99 -12.48 -28.17
N THR A 20 17.66 -11.77 -27.09
CA THR A 20 18.23 -10.46 -26.75
C THR A 20 19.24 -10.60 -25.63
N PHE A 21 20.15 -9.62 -25.50
CA PHE A 21 21.21 -9.61 -24.50
C PHE A 21 20.97 -8.47 -23.52
N LEU A 22 20.73 -8.82 -22.25
CA LEU A 22 20.58 -7.85 -21.16
C LEU A 22 21.86 -7.81 -20.34
N GLN A 23 22.50 -6.64 -20.30
CA GLN A 23 23.65 -6.35 -19.48
C GLN A 23 23.22 -6.04 -18.05
N ILE A 24 23.94 -6.62 -17.10
CA ILE A 24 23.82 -6.30 -15.67
C ILE A 24 24.72 -5.11 -15.36
N VAL A 25 24.18 -4.10 -14.67
CA VAL A 25 24.92 -2.91 -14.22
C VAL A 25 24.93 -2.87 -12.69
N GLY A 26 26.14 -2.89 -12.11
CA GLY A 26 26.34 -2.71 -10.67
C GLY A 26 26.13 -1.25 -10.27
N VAL A 27 25.34 -1.03 -9.22
CA VAL A 27 24.95 0.30 -8.72
C VAL A 27 25.01 0.33 -7.20
N CYS A 28 25.16 1.52 -6.63
CA CYS A 28 25.04 1.77 -5.20
C CYS A 28 23.57 1.72 -4.75
N THR A 29 23.35 1.72 -3.44
CA THR A 29 22.00 1.68 -2.85
C THR A 29 21.19 2.92 -3.21
N GLU A 30 21.82 4.09 -3.16
CA GLU A 30 21.26 5.40 -3.45
C GLU A 30 20.79 5.50 -4.90
N GLU A 31 21.61 4.98 -5.83
CA GLU A 31 21.29 4.92 -7.26
C GLU A 31 20.12 3.97 -7.54
N LEU A 32 20.07 2.84 -6.82
CA LEU A 32 18.93 1.93 -6.91
C LEU A 32 17.66 2.59 -6.37
N HIS A 33 17.73 3.31 -5.25
CA HIS A 33 16.60 4.06 -4.71
C HIS A 33 16.12 5.13 -5.69
N ALA A 34 17.03 5.90 -6.31
CA ALA A 34 16.68 6.88 -7.33
C ALA A 34 16.01 6.22 -8.56
N ALA A 35 16.46 5.04 -8.96
CA ALA A 35 15.85 4.28 -10.07
C ALA A 35 14.45 3.77 -9.73
N GLN A 36 14.20 3.40 -8.47
CA GLN A 36 12.89 3.01 -7.98
C GLN A 36 11.94 4.21 -7.92
N GLN A 37 12.42 5.37 -7.46
CA GLN A 37 11.63 6.59 -7.33
C GLN A 37 11.32 7.24 -8.69
N TRP A 38 12.28 7.31 -9.61
CA TRP A 38 12.05 7.83 -10.96
C TRP A 38 11.77 6.68 -11.93
N ASN A 39 12.79 6.21 -12.64
CA ASN A 39 12.78 5.00 -13.43
C ASN A 39 14.22 4.53 -13.74
N GLY A 40 14.37 3.24 -14.07
CA GLY A 40 15.68 2.65 -14.33
C GLY A 40 16.39 3.23 -15.56
N GLN A 41 15.66 3.61 -16.61
CA GLN A 41 16.26 4.14 -17.84
C GLN A 41 16.91 5.51 -17.62
N GLY A 42 16.24 6.37 -16.85
CA GLY A 42 16.75 7.68 -16.45
C GLY A 42 18.08 7.55 -15.70
N ILE A 43 18.15 6.68 -14.69
CA ILE A 43 19.39 6.44 -13.94
C ILE A 43 20.49 5.81 -14.80
N LEU A 44 20.15 4.88 -15.69
CA LEU A 44 21.10 4.31 -16.65
C LEU A 44 21.71 5.41 -17.53
N GLU A 45 20.93 6.40 -17.96
CA GLU A 45 21.44 7.53 -18.74
C GLU A 45 22.38 8.43 -17.92
N LEU A 46 22.08 8.66 -16.64
CA LEU A 46 23.00 9.40 -15.76
C LEU A 46 24.33 8.64 -15.58
N LEU A 47 24.28 7.31 -15.35
CA LEU A 47 25.46 6.46 -15.26
C LEU A 47 26.31 6.50 -16.54
N ARG A 48 25.69 6.66 -17.73
CA ARG A 48 26.42 6.85 -18.99
C ARG A 48 27.25 8.12 -19.04
N THR A 49 26.79 9.18 -18.37
CA THR A 49 27.49 10.47 -18.34
C THR A 49 28.68 10.50 -17.37
N VAL A 50 28.74 9.56 -16.42
CA VAL A 50 29.79 9.50 -15.39
C VAL A 50 30.77 8.36 -15.70
N PRO A 51 31.99 8.64 -16.19
CA PRO A 51 32.91 7.59 -16.66
C PRO A 51 33.24 6.53 -15.62
N VAL A 52 33.45 6.92 -14.35
CA VAL A 52 33.79 5.99 -13.26
C VAL A 52 32.60 5.12 -12.81
N ALA A 53 31.37 5.56 -13.08
CA ALA A 53 30.16 4.83 -12.70
C ALA A 53 29.67 3.88 -13.80
N GLY A 54 30.07 4.09 -15.05
CA GLY A 54 29.72 3.21 -16.15
C GLY A 54 30.21 3.68 -17.51
N GLY A 55 30.10 4.98 -17.77
CA GLY A 55 30.37 5.56 -19.08
C GLY A 55 29.43 5.03 -20.17
N PRO A 56 29.71 5.30 -21.47
CA PRO A 56 28.79 4.99 -22.57
C PRO A 56 28.36 3.52 -22.66
N TRP A 57 29.19 2.59 -22.19
CA TRP A 57 28.94 1.14 -22.21
C TRP A 57 28.57 0.56 -20.85
N LEU A 58 28.37 1.40 -19.82
CA LEU A 58 27.91 1.00 -18.49
C LEU A 58 28.76 -0.11 -17.85
N ILE A 59 30.07 0.04 -17.96
CA ILE A 59 31.05 -0.89 -17.40
C ILE A 59 31.04 -0.77 -15.87
N THR A 60 30.77 -1.87 -15.18
CA THR A 60 30.76 -1.89 -13.71
C THR A 60 32.18 -1.97 -13.16
N ASP A 61 32.62 -0.93 -12.43
CA ASP A 61 33.84 -0.97 -11.62
C ASP A 61 33.52 -1.30 -10.16
N MET A 62 33.94 -2.48 -9.70
CA MET A 62 33.74 -2.95 -8.32
C MET A 62 34.59 -2.18 -7.29
N ARG A 63 35.51 -1.32 -7.72
CA ARG A 63 36.35 -0.48 -6.85
C ARG A 63 35.81 0.94 -6.68
N ARG A 64 34.71 1.28 -7.36
CA ARG A 64 34.06 2.58 -7.22
C ARG A 64 33.63 2.80 -5.76
N GLY A 65 34.07 3.93 -5.18
CA GLY A 65 33.82 4.27 -3.78
C GLY A 65 32.78 5.37 -3.56
N GLU A 66 32.31 6.03 -4.63
CA GLU A 66 31.38 7.16 -4.58
C GLU A 66 30.19 6.92 -5.52
N THR A 67 29.01 7.40 -5.12
CA THR A 67 27.79 7.40 -5.93
C THR A 67 27.86 8.48 -7.03
N ILE A 68 27.03 8.38 -8.07
CA ILE A 68 26.93 9.47 -9.06
C ILE A 68 26.49 10.80 -8.45
N PHE A 69 25.74 10.78 -7.34
CA PHE A 69 25.24 11.98 -6.66
C PHE A 69 26.32 12.65 -5.78
N GLU A 70 27.25 11.86 -5.26
CA GLU A 70 28.43 12.40 -4.55
C GLU A 70 29.43 13.01 -5.53
N ILE A 71 29.59 12.38 -6.70
CA ILE A 71 30.46 12.88 -7.78
C ILE A 71 29.90 14.18 -8.38
N ASP A 72 28.60 14.21 -8.66
CA ASP A 72 27.90 15.40 -9.16
C ASP A 72 26.53 15.58 -8.49
N PRO A 73 26.44 16.44 -7.45
CA PRO A 73 25.19 16.70 -6.73
C PRO A 73 24.06 17.25 -7.60
N HIS A 74 24.36 17.89 -8.74
CA HIS A 74 23.33 18.43 -9.64
C HIS A 74 22.49 17.32 -10.27
N LEU A 75 23.01 16.09 -10.36
CA LEU A 75 22.27 14.96 -10.92
C LEU A 75 21.01 14.62 -10.12
N GLN A 76 21.03 14.78 -8.79
CA GLN A 76 19.84 14.54 -7.97
C GLN A 76 18.77 15.59 -8.28
N GLN A 77 19.10 16.86 -8.08
CA GLN A 77 18.10 17.93 -8.09
C GLN A 77 17.67 18.35 -9.50
N GLU A 78 18.60 18.42 -10.45
CA GLU A 78 18.31 18.94 -11.80
C GLU A 78 17.86 17.86 -12.79
N ARG A 79 18.21 16.59 -12.53
CA ARG A 79 17.89 15.48 -13.44
C ARG A 79 16.85 14.54 -12.86
N VAL A 80 17.07 13.99 -11.66
CA VAL A 80 16.15 13.01 -11.08
C VAL A 80 14.82 13.69 -10.71
N ASP A 81 14.84 14.77 -9.94
CA ASP A 81 13.60 15.42 -9.48
C ASP A 81 12.78 15.97 -10.66
N LYS A 82 13.46 16.62 -11.63
CA LYS A 82 12.84 17.11 -12.87
C LYS A 82 12.32 15.98 -13.75
N GLY A 83 13.04 14.86 -13.81
CA GLY A 83 12.62 13.66 -14.51
C GLY A 83 11.36 13.07 -13.91
N ILE A 84 11.26 13.02 -12.57
CA ILE A 84 10.05 12.57 -11.87
C ILE A 84 8.88 13.50 -12.17
N GLU A 85 9.10 14.82 -12.18
CA GLU A 85 8.07 15.79 -12.53
C GLU A 85 7.55 15.59 -13.97
N THR A 86 8.46 15.35 -14.92
CA THR A 86 8.14 15.26 -16.36
C THR A 86 7.59 13.90 -16.78
N ASP A 87 8.21 12.80 -16.32
CA ASP A 87 7.93 11.43 -16.76
C ASP A 87 7.03 10.66 -15.78
N GLY A 88 6.97 11.15 -14.54
CA GLY A 88 6.36 10.48 -13.42
C GLY A 88 7.29 9.45 -12.77
N SER A 89 6.76 8.82 -11.73
CA SER A 89 7.40 7.80 -10.92
C SER A 89 6.90 6.40 -11.26
N ASN A 90 7.84 5.44 -11.33
CA ASN A 90 7.52 4.02 -11.42
C ASN A 90 7.22 3.37 -10.05
N LEU A 91 7.46 4.07 -8.93
CA LEU A 91 7.17 3.54 -7.60
C LEU A 91 5.66 3.53 -7.36
N SER A 92 5.04 2.35 -7.34
CA SER A 92 3.58 2.22 -7.11
C SER A 92 3.20 2.22 -5.63
N GLY A 93 4.16 2.04 -4.74
CA GLY A 93 3.91 2.01 -3.31
C GLY A 93 5.14 1.56 -2.51
N VAL A 94 5.02 1.65 -1.19
CA VAL A 94 6.07 1.31 -0.22
C VAL A 94 5.49 0.61 0.99
N SER A 95 6.27 -0.29 1.58
CA SER A 95 6.02 -0.78 2.94
C SER A 95 6.70 0.18 3.90
N ALA A 96 5.94 0.85 4.76
CA ALA A 96 6.47 1.86 5.67
C ALA A 96 5.68 1.97 6.99
N LYS A 97 6.15 2.80 7.91
CA LYS A 97 5.42 3.13 9.14
C LYS A 97 4.34 4.18 8.83
N CYS A 98 3.11 3.73 8.65
CA CYS A 98 1.96 4.57 8.38
C CYS A 98 0.69 4.03 9.04
N ALA A 99 -0.26 4.91 9.36
CA ALA A 99 -1.57 4.59 9.92
C ALA A 99 -2.61 5.64 9.49
N TRP A 100 -3.89 5.33 9.65
CA TRP A 100 -4.97 6.28 9.41
C TRP A 100 -6.10 6.11 10.43
N ASP A 101 -6.76 7.22 10.76
CA ASP A 101 -7.94 7.25 11.64
C ASP A 101 -9.13 7.91 10.95
N ASP A 102 -10.34 7.48 11.32
CA ASP A 102 -11.60 8.16 11.00
C ASP A 102 -11.87 9.26 12.06
N LEU A 103 -11.72 10.52 11.68
CA LEU A 103 -11.95 11.66 12.58
C LEU A 103 -13.44 11.91 12.89
N SER A 104 -14.36 11.25 12.17
CA SER A 104 -15.80 11.46 12.33
C SER A 104 -16.41 10.66 13.48
N ARG A 105 -15.68 9.66 13.99
CA ARG A 105 -16.11 8.81 15.11
C ARG A 105 -15.40 9.24 16.40
N PRO A 106 -16.13 9.43 17.51
CA PRO A 106 -15.50 9.57 18.81
C PRO A 106 -14.80 8.25 19.20
N PRO A 107 -13.67 8.30 19.91
CA PRO A 107 -12.90 7.11 20.33
C PRO A 107 -13.65 6.14 21.29
N GLU A 108 -14.91 6.42 21.65
CA GLU A 108 -15.72 5.55 22.50
C GLU A 108 -16.49 4.46 21.73
N ASP A 109 -16.56 4.55 20.39
CA ASP A 109 -17.29 3.57 19.54
C ASP A 109 -16.38 2.44 19.00
N ASP A 110 -15.12 2.37 19.41
CA ASP A 110 -14.15 1.35 18.96
C ASP A 110 -14.44 -0.07 19.49
N GLU A 111 -15.41 -0.24 20.41
CA GLU A 111 -15.87 -1.58 20.80
C GLU A 111 -16.57 -2.33 19.66
N ASP A 112 -17.19 -1.63 18.71
CA ASP A 112 -17.89 -2.25 17.56
C ASP A 112 -16.96 -2.45 16.34
N SER A 113 -15.79 -1.80 16.33
CA SER A 113 -14.78 -1.95 15.27
C SER A 113 -13.62 -2.85 15.68
N ARG A 114 -13.68 -3.48 16.86
CA ARG A 114 -12.86 -4.67 17.11
C ARG A 114 -13.22 -5.69 16.05
N SER A 115 -12.28 -5.85 15.12
CA SER A 115 -11.93 -7.13 14.51
C SER A 115 -12.56 -8.27 15.31
N ILE A 116 -13.27 -9.17 14.64
CA ILE A 116 -13.51 -10.52 15.18
C ILE A 116 -12.14 -11.21 15.23
N CYS A 117 -11.24 -10.73 16.08
CA CYS A 117 -10.13 -11.47 16.59
C CYS A 117 -10.78 -12.43 17.58
N ILE A 118 -10.85 -13.70 17.16
CA ILE A 118 -11.18 -14.82 18.03
C ILE A 118 -10.08 -14.86 19.09
N SER A 119 -10.24 -14.06 20.14
CA SER A 119 -9.61 -14.34 21.41
C SER A 119 -10.21 -15.65 21.88
N THR A 120 -9.34 -16.59 22.24
CA THR A 120 -9.66 -17.90 22.81
C THR A 120 -10.27 -17.81 24.22
N GLN A 121 -11.01 -16.74 24.52
CA GLN A 121 -11.80 -16.61 25.73
C GLN A 121 -13.29 -16.60 25.38
N PRO A 122 -14.09 -17.54 25.91
CA PRO A 122 -15.54 -17.44 25.76
C PRO A 122 -16.01 -16.10 26.33
N ARG A 123 -16.76 -15.34 25.52
CA ARG A 123 -17.40 -14.08 25.92
C ARG A 123 -18.01 -14.26 27.31
N ARG A 124 -17.53 -13.53 28.32
CA ARG A 124 -18.25 -13.42 29.59
C ARG A 124 -19.50 -12.61 29.32
N LEU A 125 -20.63 -13.30 29.17
CA LEU A 125 -21.95 -12.69 29.10
C LEU A 125 -22.14 -11.76 30.29
N SER A 126 -22.65 -10.56 30.05
CA SER A 126 -23.09 -9.69 31.13
C SER A 126 -24.21 -10.38 31.92
N GLY A 127 -24.32 -10.10 33.22
CA GLY A 127 -25.39 -10.66 34.05
C GLY A 127 -26.78 -10.32 33.51
N LYS A 128 -26.90 -9.21 32.78
CA LYS A 128 -28.15 -8.80 32.11
C LYS A 128 -28.44 -9.65 30.87
N ASP A 129 -27.44 -9.92 30.03
CA ASP A 129 -27.58 -10.74 28.82
C ASP A 129 -27.95 -12.19 29.17
N THR A 130 -27.38 -12.69 30.26
CA THR A 130 -27.62 -14.07 30.72
C THR A 130 -29.07 -14.27 31.14
N GLU A 131 -29.67 -13.32 31.85
CA GLU A 131 -31.08 -13.40 32.27
C GLU A 131 -32.04 -13.18 31.09
N GLN A 132 -31.71 -12.28 30.16
CA GLN A 132 -32.52 -12.04 28.96
C GLN A 132 -32.55 -13.24 28.02
N ILE A 133 -31.40 -13.91 27.83
CA ILE A 133 -31.29 -15.18 27.09
C ILE A 133 -32.09 -16.28 27.80
N ARG A 134 -32.02 -16.36 29.13
CA ARG A 134 -32.71 -17.36 29.93
C ARG A 134 -34.23 -17.21 29.86
N GLU A 135 -34.73 -15.98 29.90
CA GLU A 135 -36.16 -15.68 29.80
C GLU A 135 -36.71 -15.98 28.39
N THR A 136 -35.93 -15.65 27.35
CA THR A 136 -36.29 -15.93 25.96
C THR A 136 -36.32 -17.42 25.67
N LEU A 137 -35.35 -18.19 26.19
CA LEU A 137 -35.32 -19.65 26.06
C LEU A 137 -36.44 -20.34 26.84
N ARG A 138 -36.80 -19.82 28.03
CA ARG A 138 -37.97 -20.32 28.78
C ARG A 138 -39.26 -20.13 28.00
N ARG A 139 -39.48 -18.94 27.42
CA ARG A 139 -40.65 -18.68 26.57
C ARG A 139 -40.67 -19.56 25.31
N GLY A 140 -39.52 -19.85 24.71
CA GLY A 140 -39.41 -20.70 23.52
C GLY A 140 -39.64 -22.19 23.79
N LEU A 141 -39.33 -22.68 24.99
CA LEU A 141 -39.45 -24.09 25.38
C LEU A 141 -40.83 -24.46 25.93
N GLU A 142 -41.66 -23.50 26.34
CA GLU A 142 -43.03 -23.76 26.81
C GLU A 142 -44.03 -23.93 25.65
N ILE A 143 -43.64 -23.63 24.41
CA ILE A 143 -44.51 -23.68 23.23
C ILE A 143 -43.89 -24.61 22.17
N ASN A 144 -43.94 -25.93 22.38
CA ASN A 144 -44.06 -26.93 21.28
C ASN A 144 -44.03 -28.38 21.81
N ASN A 145 -45.21 -28.95 22.10
CA ASN A 145 -45.40 -30.39 22.21
C ASN A 145 -45.87 -30.97 20.86
N LYS A 146 -45.02 -31.05 19.83
CA LYS A 146 -45.21 -31.96 18.68
C LYS A 146 -43.86 -32.36 18.05
N PRO A 147 -43.67 -33.64 17.67
CA PRO A 147 -42.45 -34.11 17.03
C PRO A 147 -42.41 -33.69 15.56
N VAL A 148 -41.30 -33.12 15.13
CA VAL A 148 -41.01 -32.84 13.72
C VAL A 148 -39.81 -33.70 13.33
N LEU A 149 -40.04 -34.56 12.32
CA LEU A 149 -39.11 -35.31 11.45
C LEU A 149 -39.22 -36.86 11.53
N PRO A 150 -39.35 -37.54 10.35
CA PRO A 150 -39.30 -39.01 10.25
C PRO A 150 -37.84 -39.53 10.12
N PRO A 151 -37.58 -40.84 10.37
CA PRO A 151 -36.23 -41.40 10.38
C PRO A 151 -35.69 -41.69 8.98
N ILE A 152 -34.40 -41.41 8.75
CA ILE A 152 -33.68 -41.70 7.50
C ILE A 152 -32.90 -43.02 7.64
N ASN A 153 -33.14 -43.95 6.70
CA ASN A 153 -32.48 -45.24 6.56
C ASN A 153 -31.13 -45.11 5.81
N PRO A 154 -30.08 -45.89 6.12
CA PRO A 154 -28.78 -45.80 5.45
C PRO A 154 -28.63 -46.89 4.37
N GLN A 155 -28.47 -46.52 3.09
CA GLN A 155 -28.00 -47.45 2.06
C GLN A 155 -27.26 -46.78 0.88
N ARG A 156 -25.93 -46.98 0.88
CA ARG A 156 -24.98 -47.31 -0.20
C ARG A 156 -24.91 -46.54 -1.55
N GLN A 157 -23.67 -46.04 -1.77
CA GLN A 157 -22.73 -46.25 -2.90
C GLN A 157 -22.80 -45.46 -4.23
N ASN A 158 -21.59 -44.95 -4.55
CA ASN A 158 -20.88 -44.87 -5.84
C ASN A 158 -21.08 -43.67 -6.79
N GLY A 159 -20.00 -42.92 -6.98
CA GLY A 159 -19.32 -42.90 -8.30
C GLY A 159 -19.24 -41.56 -9.04
N PHE A 160 -17.98 -41.20 -9.35
CA PHE A 160 -17.48 -40.50 -10.55
C PHE A 160 -16.92 -39.07 -10.43
N THR A 161 -15.68 -39.04 -10.92
CA THR A 161 -14.66 -38.03 -11.17
C THR A 161 -15.05 -37.00 -12.24
N HIS A 162 -14.57 -35.77 -12.10
CA HIS A 162 -14.15 -34.96 -13.25
C HIS A 162 -13.00 -34.02 -12.91
N ASP A 163 -11.86 -34.25 -13.57
CA ASP A 163 -10.68 -33.39 -13.63
C ASP A 163 -10.99 -32.04 -14.29
N ARG A 164 -10.44 -30.95 -13.73
CA ARG A 164 -10.26 -29.69 -14.46
C ARG A 164 -8.92 -29.04 -14.10
N ALA A 165 -8.21 -28.66 -15.17
CA ALA A 165 -6.83 -28.19 -15.23
C ALA A 165 -6.54 -26.92 -14.39
N PRO A 166 -5.28 -26.72 -13.96
CA PRO A 166 -4.90 -25.58 -13.12
C PRO A 166 -4.87 -24.28 -13.93
N SER A 167 -5.73 -23.34 -13.56
CA SER A 167 -5.62 -21.94 -13.96
C SER A 167 -4.44 -21.29 -13.25
N ARG A 168 -3.78 -20.36 -13.95
CA ARG A 168 -2.58 -19.63 -13.51
C ARG A 168 -2.82 -18.99 -12.15
N LYS A 169 -1.92 -19.26 -11.22
CA LYS A 169 -1.96 -18.84 -9.82
C LYS A 169 -1.41 -17.42 -9.71
N ASP A 170 -2.28 -16.46 -9.39
CA ASP A 170 -1.85 -15.13 -8.93
C ASP A 170 -1.15 -15.26 -7.58
N SER A 171 0.01 -14.64 -7.48
CA SER A 171 0.91 -14.72 -6.34
C SER A 171 0.49 -13.75 -5.24
N LEU A 172 -0.65 -14.00 -4.59
CA LEU A 172 -1.15 -13.24 -3.46
C LEU A 172 -1.82 -14.15 -2.42
N GLU A 173 -1.11 -15.14 -1.91
CA GLU A 173 -1.52 -15.84 -0.69
C GLU A 173 -0.27 -16.10 0.16
N SER A 174 -0.15 -15.35 1.26
CA SER A 174 0.80 -15.66 2.34
C SER A 174 0.06 -16.39 3.44
N ASP A 175 0.55 -17.57 3.79
CA ASP A 175 0.19 -18.32 4.99
C ASP A 175 0.50 -17.47 6.24
N SER A 176 -0.54 -16.96 6.89
CA SER A 176 -0.46 -16.54 8.30
C SER A 176 -1.71 -17.02 9.02
N SER A 177 -1.51 -17.93 9.97
CA SER A 177 -2.52 -18.56 10.80
C SER A 177 -3.13 -17.59 11.82
N THR A 178 -4.06 -16.77 11.35
CA THR A 178 -5.09 -16.09 12.14
C THR A 178 -6.37 -16.15 11.32
N ALA A 179 -7.54 -16.29 11.95
CA ALA A 179 -8.81 -16.49 11.25
C ALA A 179 -9.13 -15.28 10.34
N VAL A 180 -8.75 -15.37 9.06
CA VAL A 180 -9.04 -14.36 8.04
C VAL A 180 -10.54 -14.38 7.81
N ILE A 181 -11.23 -13.33 8.23
CA ILE A 181 -12.57 -13.04 7.71
C ILE A 181 -12.37 -12.84 6.20
N PRO A 182 -13.06 -13.60 5.33
CA PRO A 182 -12.91 -13.41 3.89
C PRO A 182 -13.19 -11.94 3.55
N HIS A 183 -12.26 -11.29 2.83
CA HIS A 183 -12.40 -9.88 2.42
C HIS A 183 -13.73 -9.57 1.69
N GLU A 184 -14.39 -10.60 1.16
CA GLU A 184 -15.72 -10.56 0.53
C GLU A 184 -16.88 -10.18 1.49
N LEU A 185 -16.70 -10.29 2.81
CA LEU A 185 -17.73 -9.99 3.82
C LEU A 185 -17.64 -8.57 4.40
N VAL A 186 -16.57 -7.82 4.10
CA VAL A 186 -16.39 -6.46 4.59
C VAL A 186 -17.05 -5.50 3.61
N ARG A 187 -17.97 -4.65 4.08
CA ARG A 187 -18.53 -3.57 3.24
C ARG A 187 -17.58 -2.38 3.23
N THR A 188 -17.44 -1.74 2.07
CA THR A 188 -16.80 -0.43 1.96
C THR A 188 -17.56 0.60 2.79
N ARG A 189 -16.84 1.34 3.62
CA ARG A 189 -17.35 2.46 4.43
C ARG A 189 -16.90 3.76 3.80
N GLN A 190 -17.81 4.71 3.65
CA GLN A 190 -17.49 6.09 3.28
C GLN A 190 -17.15 6.85 4.56
N LEU A 191 -16.08 7.64 4.53
CA LEU A 191 -15.59 8.42 5.67
C LEU A 191 -15.79 9.91 5.36
N GLU A 192 -16.24 10.66 6.36
CA GLU A 192 -16.43 12.11 6.22
C GLU A 192 -15.11 12.87 6.41
N SER A 193 -14.21 12.33 7.23
CA SER A 193 -12.97 12.99 7.63
C SER A 193 -11.90 11.98 7.99
N VAL A 194 -10.66 12.25 7.58
CA VAL A 194 -9.55 11.30 7.72
C VAL A 194 -8.31 11.97 8.28
N HIS A 195 -7.62 11.27 9.19
CA HIS A 195 -6.29 11.64 9.66
C HIS A 195 -5.26 10.62 9.21
N LEU A 196 -4.32 11.03 8.37
CA LEU A 196 -3.19 10.22 7.93
C LEU A 196 -1.99 10.46 8.82
N LYS A 197 -1.29 9.38 9.18
CA LYS A 197 -0.11 9.40 10.04
C LYS A 197 1.03 8.69 9.35
N PHE A 198 2.18 9.36 9.29
CA PHE A 198 3.40 8.86 8.68
C PHE A 198 4.57 9.07 9.63
N ASN A 199 5.58 8.21 9.57
CA ASN A 199 6.88 8.56 10.14
C ASN A 199 7.65 9.50 9.21
N GLN A 200 8.83 9.94 9.64
CA GLN A 200 9.66 10.86 8.85
C GLN A 200 10.02 10.29 7.46
N GLU A 201 10.44 9.02 7.39
CA GLU A 201 10.83 8.38 6.13
C GLU A 201 9.66 8.26 5.13
N SER A 202 8.50 7.81 5.60
CA SER A 202 7.30 7.70 4.74
C SER A 202 6.71 9.07 4.39
N GLY A 203 6.79 10.04 5.29
CA GLY A 203 6.41 11.43 5.08
C GLY A 203 7.21 12.10 3.97
N ALA A 204 8.52 11.83 3.91
CA ALA A 204 9.40 12.35 2.86
C ALA A 204 9.01 11.87 1.44
N LEU A 205 8.22 10.79 1.32
CA LEU A 205 7.72 10.29 0.05
C LEU A 205 6.38 10.91 -0.39
N ILE A 206 5.74 11.74 0.43
CA ILE A 206 4.46 12.36 0.06
C ILE A 206 4.61 13.21 -1.21
N PRO A 207 5.66 14.06 -1.38
CA PRO A 207 5.86 14.79 -2.63
C PRO A 207 6.01 13.87 -3.85
N LEU A 208 6.67 12.72 -3.72
CA LEU A 208 6.76 11.72 -4.80
C LEU A 208 5.39 11.11 -5.14
N CYS A 209 4.61 10.76 -4.12
CA CYS A 209 3.24 10.26 -4.26
C CYS A 209 2.35 11.27 -5.00
N LEU A 210 2.40 12.53 -4.60
CA LEU A 210 1.61 13.61 -5.19
C LEU A 210 2.09 13.96 -6.61
N ARG A 211 3.33 14.44 -6.74
CA ARG A 211 3.88 14.96 -7.99
C ARG A 211 4.21 13.87 -9.00
N GLY A 212 4.84 12.78 -8.57
CA GLY A 212 5.30 11.72 -9.45
C GLY A 212 4.22 10.69 -9.83
N ARG A 213 3.09 10.64 -9.12
CA ARG A 213 2.06 9.62 -9.36
C ARG A 213 0.68 10.22 -9.62
N LEU A 214 0.14 10.99 -8.66
CA LEU A 214 -1.22 11.51 -8.78
C LEU A 214 -1.38 12.49 -9.94
N LEU A 215 -0.45 13.45 -10.11
CA LEU A 215 -0.43 14.35 -11.27
C LEU A 215 -0.22 13.62 -12.62
N HIS A 216 0.23 12.37 -12.57
CA HIS A 216 0.41 11.51 -13.75
C HIS A 216 -0.76 10.54 -13.98
N GLY A 217 -1.89 10.73 -13.28
CA GLY A 217 -3.06 9.86 -13.42
C GLY A 217 -2.85 8.45 -12.84
N ARG A 218 -1.93 8.29 -11.90
CA ARG A 218 -1.58 7.00 -11.27
C ARG A 218 -2.01 6.96 -9.81
N HIS A 219 -1.90 5.79 -9.18
CA HIS A 219 -2.12 5.59 -7.74
C HIS A 219 -0.79 5.41 -6.99
N PHE A 220 -0.81 5.58 -5.66
CA PHE A 220 0.33 5.23 -4.80
C PHE A 220 -0.15 4.63 -3.48
N THR A 221 0.46 3.53 -3.04
CA THR A 221 0.04 2.82 -1.82
C THR A 221 1.12 2.81 -0.75
N TYR A 222 0.80 3.30 0.44
CA TYR A 222 1.55 3.02 1.66
C TYR A 222 0.95 1.80 2.35
N LYS A 223 1.76 0.78 2.60
CA LYS A 223 1.38 -0.40 3.37
C LYS A 223 2.08 -0.39 4.71
N SER A 224 1.33 -0.52 5.80
CA SER A 224 1.93 -0.57 7.14
C SER A 224 2.84 -1.79 7.29
N ILE A 225 4.00 -1.61 7.92
CA ILE A 225 4.90 -2.71 8.30
C ILE A 225 4.51 -3.37 9.63
N THR A 226 3.72 -2.69 10.47
CA THR A 226 3.35 -3.15 11.82
C THR A 226 1.92 -3.69 11.90
N GLY A 227 1.11 -3.53 10.87
CA GLY A 227 -0.30 -3.97 10.85
C GLY A 227 -0.84 -4.28 9.46
N ASP A 228 -2.17 -4.42 9.37
CA ASP A 228 -2.92 -4.68 8.13
C ASP A 228 -3.39 -3.40 7.42
N MET A 229 -3.11 -2.23 7.99
CA MET A 229 -3.46 -0.93 7.42
C MET A 229 -2.75 -0.66 6.09
N ALA A 230 -3.51 -0.09 5.15
CA ALA A 230 -2.99 0.43 3.89
C ALA A 230 -3.68 1.75 3.53
N ILE A 231 -2.94 2.67 2.94
CA ILE A 231 -3.42 3.97 2.44
C ILE A 231 -3.07 4.05 0.97
N THR A 232 -4.08 4.04 0.11
CA THR A 232 -3.92 4.20 -1.33
C THR A 232 -4.44 5.56 -1.78
N PHE A 233 -3.54 6.41 -2.24
CA PHE A 233 -3.89 7.62 -2.95
C PHE A 233 -4.27 7.29 -4.39
N VAL A 234 -5.40 7.80 -4.86
CA VAL A 234 -5.89 7.63 -6.23
C VAL A 234 -6.17 8.99 -6.86
N SER A 235 -5.83 9.12 -8.14
CA SER A 235 -6.22 10.27 -8.97
C SER A 235 -7.54 9.95 -9.67
N THR A 236 -8.19 10.98 -10.23
CA THR A 236 -9.48 10.86 -10.93
C THR A 236 -9.45 9.89 -12.12
N GLY A 237 -8.27 9.63 -12.70
CA GLY A 237 -8.10 8.71 -13.83
C GLY A 237 -7.96 7.22 -13.48
N VAL A 238 -7.92 6.86 -12.18
CA VAL A 238 -7.68 5.46 -11.76
C VAL A 238 -8.98 4.67 -11.78
N GLU A 239 -9.06 3.66 -12.66
CA GLU A 239 -10.20 2.73 -12.71
C GLU A 239 -10.18 1.72 -11.55
N GLY A 240 -11.38 1.27 -11.14
CA GLY A 240 -11.53 0.23 -10.10
C GLY A 240 -11.35 0.73 -8.65
N ALA A 241 -11.15 2.03 -8.45
CA ALA A 241 -11.19 2.63 -7.12
C ALA A 241 -12.62 2.63 -6.55
N PHE A 242 -12.73 2.43 -5.24
CA PHE A 242 -13.99 2.56 -4.50
C PHE A 242 -14.14 3.93 -3.80
N ALA A 243 -13.07 4.75 -3.79
CA ALA A 243 -13.18 6.19 -3.55
C ALA A 243 -13.63 6.90 -4.85
N THR A 244 -14.51 7.88 -4.71
CA THR A 244 -15.14 8.63 -5.82
C THR A 244 -15.01 10.14 -5.59
N GLU A 245 -15.29 10.98 -6.59
CA GLU A 245 -15.27 12.43 -6.38
C GLU A 245 -16.32 12.88 -5.36
N GLU A 246 -17.48 12.22 -5.31
CA GLU A 246 -18.52 12.50 -4.32
C GLU A 246 -18.17 11.98 -2.92
N HIS A 247 -17.44 10.86 -2.84
CA HIS A 247 -17.01 10.24 -1.59
C HIS A 247 -15.51 9.95 -1.66
N PRO A 248 -14.66 10.99 -1.46
CA PRO A 248 -13.22 10.90 -1.71
C PRO A 248 -12.48 10.04 -0.68
N TYR A 249 -13.09 9.78 0.48
CA TYR A 249 -12.51 8.94 1.51
C TYR A 249 -13.37 7.70 1.70
N ALA A 250 -12.79 6.53 1.43
CA ALA A 250 -13.49 5.27 1.58
C ALA A 250 -12.55 4.20 2.10
N ALA A 251 -13.04 3.29 2.94
CA ALA A 251 -12.23 2.22 3.51
C ALA A 251 -12.93 0.86 3.38
N HIS A 252 -12.17 -0.15 2.96
CA HIS A 252 -12.56 -1.55 2.95
C HIS A 252 -11.79 -2.30 4.04
N GLY A 253 -12.36 -2.37 5.24
CA GLY A 253 -11.65 -2.85 6.42
C GLY A 253 -10.50 -1.87 6.79
N PRO A 254 -9.25 -2.35 6.93
CA PRO A 254 -8.09 -1.52 7.25
C PRO A 254 -7.48 -0.82 6.02
N TRP A 255 -7.98 -1.10 4.81
CA TRP A 255 -7.51 -0.50 3.57
C TRP A 255 -8.30 0.75 3.21
N LEU A 256 -7.66 1.90 3.31
CA LEU A 256 -8.18 3.22 2.95
C LEU A 256 -7.81 3.58 1.50
N GLN A 257 -8.78 4.10 0.75
CA GLN A 257 -8.56 4.84 -0.50
C GLN A 257 -8.93 6.30 -0.33
N ILE A 258 -8.08 7.17 -0.90
CA ILE A 258 -8.24 8.63 -0.88
C ILE A 258 -8.13 9.14 -2.30
N LEU A 259 -9.22 9.70 -2.82
CA LEU A 259 -9.23 10.39 -4.10
C LEU A 259 -8.87 11.86 -3.90
N LEU A 260 -7.84 12.31 -4.63
CA LEU A 260 -7.45 13.72 -4.67
C LEU A 260 -7.59 14.27 -6.09
N THR A 261 -8.19 15.44 -6.22
CA THR A 261 -8.27 16.18 -7.49
C THR A 261 -6.94 16.86 -7.79
N GLU A 262 -6.63 17.07 -9.07
CA GLU A 262 -5.39 17.72 -9.51
C GLU A 262 -5.16 19.07 -8.82
N GLU A 263 -6.19 19.94 -8.80
CA GLU A 263 -6.17 21.24 -8.10
C GLU A 263 -5.81 21.10 -6.61
N PHE A 264 -6.32 20.08 -5.93
CA PHE A 264 -6.02 19.88 -4.52
C PHE A 264 -4.63 19.28 -4.30
N VAL A 265 -4.15 18.44 -5.22
CA VAL A 265 -2.78 17.91 -5.19
C VAL A 265 -1.76 19.04 -5.33
N GLU A 266 -1.98 20.00 -6.23
CA GLU A 266 -1.13 21.18 -6.38
C GLU A 266 -1.08 22.00 -5.09
N LYS A 267 -2.24 22.30 -4.50
CA LYS A 267 -2.32 22.98 -3.20
C LYS A 267 -1.57 22.23 -2.09
N MET A 268 -1.75 20.91 -2.01
CA MET A 268 -1.02 20.10 -1.03
C MET A 268 0.49 20.16 -1.24
N LEU A 269 0.96 20.18 -2.49
CA LEU A 269 2.40 20.29 -2.79
C LEU A 269 3.00 21.62 -2.35
N GLU A 270 2.26 22.72 -2.47
CA GLU A 270 2.67 24.05 -1.94
C GLU A 270 2.78 24.03 -0.42
N ASP A 271 1.77 23.49 0.27
CA ASP A 271 1.73 23.43 1.74
C ASP A 271 2.78 22.47 2.33
N LEU A 272 3.23 21.48 1.55
CA LEU A 272 4.19 20.43 1.95
C LEU A 272 5.62 20.69 1.43
N GLU A 273 5.92 21.87 0.90
CA GLU A 273 7.24 22.20 0.32
C GLU A 273 8.38 21.90 1.31
N ASP A 274 8.17 22.15 2.58
CA ASP A 274 9.16 21.95 3.63
C ASP A 274 9.41 20.47 4.00
N LEU A 275 8.63 19.50 3.48
CA LEU A 275 8.97 18.07 3.51
C LEU A 275 10.07 17.70 2.51
N THR A 276 10.33 18.56 1.53
CA THR A 276 11.39 18.33 0.53
C THR A 276 12.76 18.81 1.01
N SER A 277 12.82 19.52 2.14
CA SER A 277 14.08 20.00 2.70
C SER A 277 14.84 18.88 3.42
N PRO A 278 16.16 18.74 3.19
CA PRO A 278 17.02 17.76 3.87
C PRO A 278 17.26 18.08 5.36
N GLU A 279 16.83 19.24 5.86
CA GLU A 279 16.92 19.55 7.30
C GLU A 279 15.81 18.83 8.09
N GLU A 280 16.19 18.08 9.13
CA GLU A 280 15.26 17.41 10.03
C GLU A 280 14.28 18.42 10.65
N PHE A 281 13.02 18.39 10.22
CA PHE A 281 11.97 19.18 10.84
C PHE A 281 11.57 18.55 12.19
N LYS A 282 11.23 19.40 13.17
CA LYS A 282 10.81 18.95 14.50
C LYS A 282 9.49 18.21 14.43
N LEU A 283 9.45 17.02 15.04
CA LEU A 283 8.24 16.20 15.17
C LEU A 283 7.49 16.53 16.49
N PRO A 284 6.15 16.45 16.54
CA PRO A 284 5.26 16.14 15.43
C PRO A 284 5.07 17.34 14.48
N LYS A 285 4.88 17.06 13.20
CA LYS A 285 4.54 18.06 12.18
C LYS A 285 3.15 17.78 11.64
N GLU A 286 2.30 18.79 11.60
CA GLU A 286 0.89 18.60 11.24
C GLU A 286 0.48 19.55 10.12
N TYR A 287 -0.25 18.99 9.16
CA TYR A 287 -0.89 19.69 8.06
C TYR A 287 -2.38 19.41 8.12
N SER A 288 -3.20 20.44 7.88
CA SER A 288 -4.65 20.35 8.00
C SER A 288 -5.30 21.15 6.89
N TRP A 289 -6.25 20.51 6.22
CA TRP A 289 -7.13 21.12 5.22
C TRP A 289 -8.57 20.97 5.70
N PRO A 290 -9.05 21.86 6.59
CA PRO A 290 -10.39 21.75 7.20
C PRO A 290 -11.51 21.70 6.17
N GLU A 291 -11.37 22.44 5.06
CA GLU A 291 -12.32 22.46 3.94
C GLU A 291 -12.41 21.13 3.21
N LYS A 292 -11.37 20.30 3.28
CA LYS A 292 -11.35 18.92 2.77
C LYS A 292 -11.51 17.88 3.86
N LYS A 293 -11.58 18.27 5.14
CA LYS A 293 -11.64 17.35 6.30
C LYS A 293 -10.50 16.31 6.31
N LEU A 294 -9.33 16.74 5.84
CA LEU A 294 -8.12 15.92 5.77
C LEU A 294 -7.06 16.48 6.72
N LYS A 295 -6.45 15.61 7.50
CA LYS A 295 -5.27 15.92 8.33
C LYS A 295 -4.14 14.97 7.98
N VAL A 296 -2.92 15.48 7.91
CA VAL A 296 -1.69 14.67 7.77
C VAL A 296 -0.75 15.02 8.92
N SER A 297 -0.27 14.02 9.64
CA SER A 297 0.75 14.20 10.69
C SER A 297 1.99 13.37 10.40
N ILE A 298 3.16 13.99 10.50
CA ILE A 298 4.45 13.31 10.56
C ILE A 298 4.82 13.15 12.04
N LEU A 299 4.97 11.90 12.47
CA LEU A 299 5.10 11.52 13.87
C LEU A 299 6.40 10.74 14.12
N PRO A 300 6.89 10.70 15.37
CA PRO A 300 8.02 9.85 15.74
C PRO A 300 7.69 8.35 15.58
N ASP A 301 8.71 7.57 15.25
CA ASP A 301 8.62 6.11 15.03
C ASP A 301 7.92 5.34 16.16
N VAL A 302 8.12 5.75 17.42
CA VAL A 302 7.54 5.12 18.61
C VAL A 302 6.01 5.02 18.57
N VAL A 303 5.34 5.91 17.82
CA VAL A 303 3.88 5.90 17.65
C VAL A 303 3.43 4.67 16.84
N PHE A 304 4.25 4.19 15.92
CA PHE A 304 3.92 3.07 15.02
C PHE A 304 4.41 1.72 15.52
N ASP A 305 5.35 1.71 16.47
CA ASP A 305 5.97 0.51 17.03
C ASP A 305 5.09 -0.17 18.12
N SER A 306 4.04 0.52 18.59
CA SER A 306 3.11 -0.01 19.59
C SER A 306 1.88 -0.62 18.91
N PRO A 307 1.67 -1.96 18.96
CA PRO A 307 0.52 -2.63 18.34
C PRO A 307 -0.81 -2.44 19.11
N LEU A 308 -0.94 -1.37 19.90
CA LEU A 308 -2.04 -1.12 20.82
C LEU A 308 -2.52 0.32 20.69
N HIS A 309 -3.03 0.69 19.51
CA HIS A 309 -4.03 1.73 19.35
C HIS A 309 -5.01 1.32 18.27
#